data_AF-A0A0R3SDB5-F1
#
_entry.id   AF-A0A0R3SDB5-F1
#
_cell.length_a   1.000
_cell.length_b   1.000
_cell.length_c   1.000
_cell.angle_alpha   90.00
_cell.angle_beta   90.00
_cell.angle_gamma   90.00
#
_symmetry.space_group_name_H-M   'P 1'
#
loop_
_entity.id
_entity.type
_entity.pdbx_description
1 polymer ?
#
loop_
_entity_poly.entity_id
_entity_poly.type
_entity_poly.pdbx_seq_one_letter_code
_entity_poly.pdbx_strand_id
1 'polypeptide(L)'
;MYLVRRKAPETLKRRVVCWFDYLWRQSHIPDEQRVFKHLPDRLKAEVAIHMHLDMLKRVDMFQDTEEGFLLDLVLRLRPALFSPGDFICRKVFGIGLGKLV
;
A
#
# COMPACT_ATOMS: atom_id res chain seq x y z
N MET A 1 23.07 0.87 12.77
CA MET A 1 24.29 1.72 12.73
C MET A 1 24.23 2.93 11.77
N TYR A 2 23.52 2.87 10.63
CA TYR A 2 23.47 3.98 9.66
C TYR A 2 22.89 5.30 10.20
N LEU A 3 21.71 5.27 10.84
CA LEU A 3 21.02 6.46 11.36
C LEU A 3 21.77 7.14 12.52
N VAL A 4 22.49 6.35 13.32
CA VAL A 4 23.35 6.85 14.41
C VAL A 4 24.56 7.58 13.82
N ARG A 5 25.21 7.01 12.81
CA ARG A 5 26.35 7.61 12.11
C ARG A 5 25.99 8.92 11.39
N ARG A 6 24.75 9.06 10.91
CA ARG A 6 24.24 10.28 10.24
C ARG A 6 23.65 11.32 11.20
N LYS A 7 23.72 11.10 12.53
CA LYS A 7 23.10 11.97 13.54
C LYS A 7 21.62 12.28 13.23
N ALA A 8 20.88 11.27 12.76
CA ALA A 8 19.45 11.44 12.50
C ALA A 8 18.70 11.86 13.78
N PRO A 9 17.66 12.70 13.69
CA PRO A 9 16.83 13.05 14.84
C PRO A 9 16.25 11.82 15.53
N GLU A 10 16.11 11.86 16.86
CA GLU A 10 15.53 10.75 17.63
C GLU A 10 14.10 10.41 17.21
N THR A 11 13.35 11.43 16.75
CA THR A 11 12.01 11.24 16.19
C THR A 11 12.03 10.37 14.94
N LEU A 12 13.00 10.55 14.04
CA LEU A 12 13.16 9.75 12.83
C LEU A 12 13.60 8.33 13.17
N LYS A 13 14.55 8.16 14.09
CA LYS A 13 14.99 6.82 14.54
C LYS A 13 13.83 6.03 15.11
N ARG A 14 13.01 6.65 15.97
CA ARG A 14 11.83 6.02 16.57
C ARG A 14 10.79 5.61 15.52
N ARG A 15 10.50 6.48 14.55
CA ARG A 15 9.60 6.15 13.43
C ARG A 15 10.10 4.97 12.62
N VAL A 16 11.40 4.91 12.32
CA VAL A 16 11.99 3.77 11.59
C VAL A 16 11.85 2.49 12.39
N VAL A 17 12.11 2.50 13.70
CA VAL A 17 11.93 1.32 14.56
C VAL A 17 10.46 0.89 14.58
N CYS A 18 9.51 1.81 14.81
CA CYS A 18 8.07 1.49 14.78
C CYS A 18 7.62 0.95 13.42
N TRP A 19 8.17 1.47 12.31
CA TRP A 19 7.87 0.96 10.98
C TRP A 19 8.38 -0.48 10.79
N PHE A 20 9.59 -0.79 11.24
CA PHE A 20 10.11 -2.16 11.21
C PHE A 20 9.31 -3.11 12.12
N ASP A 21 8.91 -2.67 13.31
CA ASP A 21 8.06 -3.48 14.21
C ASP A 21 6.68 -3.73 13.59
N TYR A 22 6.08 -2.71 12.97
CA TYR A 22 4.80 -2.83 12.26
C TYR A 22 4.93 -3.77 11.07
N LEU A 23 5.96 -3.58 10.24
CA LEU A 23 6.27 -4.45 9.12
C LEU A 23 6.43 -5.88 9.62
N TRP A 24 7.22 -6.13 10.66
CA TRP A 24 7.45 -7.47 11.22
C TRP A 24 6.17 -8.14 11.72
N ARG A 25 5.29 -7.40 12.41
CA ARG A 25 3.97 -7.89 12.85
C ARG A 25 3.06 -8.25 11.68
N GLN A 26 3.18 -7.55 10.56
CA GLN A 26 2.40 -7.77 9.35
C GLN A 26 3.05 -8.81 8.41
N SER A 27 4.36 -9.06 8.57
CA SER A 27 5.18 -10.02 7.80
C SER A 27 4.98 -11.48 8.20
N HIS A 28 4.01 -11.79 9.08
CA HIS A 28 3.65 -13.18 9.34
C HIS A 28 2.95 -13.84 8.14
N ILE A 29 2.68 -13.07 7.09
CA ILE A 29 2.40 -13.56 5.75
C ILE A 29 3.76 -13.88 5.10
N PRO A 30 4.06 -15.15 4.77
CA PRO A 30 5.31 -15.50 4.11
C PRO A 30 5.40 -14.70 2.82
N ASP A 31 6.41 -13.81 2.75
CA ASP A 31 6.79 -12.93 1.63
C ASP A 31 5.92 -13.20 0.39
N GLU A 32 4.74 -12.57 0.33
CA GLU A 32 3.73 -12.88 -0.68
C GLU A 32 4.36 -12.82 -2.06
N GLN A 33 5.30 -11.89 -2.26
CA GLN A 33 6.06 -11.76 -3.49
C GLN A 33 6.95 -12.96 -3.80
N ARG A 34 7.52 -13.67 -2.81
CA ARG A 34 8.25 -14.93 -3.04
C ARG A 34 7.30 -16.06 -3.45
N VAL A 35 6.13 -16.16 -2.84
CA VAL A 35 5.11 -17.14 -3.27
C VAL A 35 4.69 -16.82 -4.71
N PHE A 36 4.29 -15.56 -4.98
CA PHE A 36 3.87 -15.12 -6.30
C PHE A 36 4.97 -15.16 -7.37
N LYS A 37 6.26 -15.07 -7.01
CA LYS A 37 7.38 -15.14 -7.98
C LYS A 37 7.43 -16.46 -8.75
N HIS A 38 6.97 -17.56 -8.17
CA HIS A 38 7.03 -18.88 -8.79
C HIS A 38 5.76 -19.25 -9.55
N LEU A 39 4.67 -18.48 -9.41
CA LEU A 39 3.46 -18.74 -10.17
C LEU A 39 3.64 -18.30 -11.64
N PRO A 40 3.05 -19.02 -12.61
CA PRO A 40 2.79 -18.50 -13.95
C PRO A 40 1.95 -17.22 -13.91
N ASP A 41 2.15 -16.31 -14.88
CA ASP A 41 1.48 -15.01 -14.90
C ASP A 41 -0.05 -15.11 -14.94
N ARG A 42 -0.58 -16.15 -15.60
CA ARG A 42 -2.02 -16.44 -15.60
C ARG A 42 -2.57 -16.68 -14.20
N LEU A 43 -1.87 -17.47 -13.38
CA LEU A 43 -2.32 -17.75 -12.03
C LEU A 43 -2.14 -16.53 -11.10
N LYS A 44 -1.11 -15.71 -11.32
CA LYS A 44 -0.99 -14.42 -10.60
C LYS A 44 -2.16 -13.50 -10.90
N ALA A 45 -2.58 -13.43 -12.17
CA ALA A 45 -3.72 -12.64 -12.59
C ALA A 45 -5.02 -13.15 -11.95
N GLU A 46 -5.27 -14.47 -11.97
CA GLU A 46 -6.44 -15.07 -11.33
C GLU A 46 -6.51 -14.77 -9.83
N VAL A 47 -5.37 -14.86 -9.12
CA VAL A 47 -5.32 -14.53 -7.69
C VAL A 47 -5.56 -13.04 -7.45
N ALA A 48 -4.95 -12.15 -8.23
CA ALA A 48 -5.15 -10.71 -8.11
C ALA A 48 -6.63 -10.34 -8.31
N ILE A 49 -7.27 -10.89 -9.35
CA ILE A 49 -8.70 -10.73 -9.64
C ILE A 49 -9.53 -11.18 -8.45
N HIS A 50 -9.30 -12.40 -7.96
CA HIS A 50 -10.06 -12.95 -6.83
C HIS A 50 -9.92 -12.12 -5.55
N MET A 51 -8.74 -11.56 -5.28
CA MET A 51 -8.48 -10.79 -4.07
C MET A 51 -9.04 -9.37 -4.09
N HIS A 52 -9.13 -8.74 -5.28
CA HIS A 52 -9.32 -7.29 -5.37
C HIS A 52 -10.52 -6.85 -6.20
N LEU A 53 -11.13 -7.72 -7.02
CA LEU A 53 -12.25 -7.33 -7.88
C LEU A 53 -13.46 -6.87 -7.07
N ASP A 54 -13.80 -7.58 -5.98
CA ASP A 54 -14.90 -7.21 -5.10
C ASP A 54 -14.69 -5.87 -4.39
N MET A 55 -13.43 -5.48 -4.14
CA MET A 55 -13.12 -4.16 -3.59
C MET A 55 -13.47 -3.06 -4.60
N LEU A 56 -13.09 -3.23 -5.87
CA LEU A 56 -13.37 -2.26 -6.92
C LEU A 56 -14.86 -2.16 -7.23
N LYS A 57 -15.60 -3.28 -7.23
CA LYS A 57 -17.07 -3.31 -7.41
C LYS A 57 -17.85 -2.57 -6.31
N ARG A 58 -17.23 -2.26 -5.17
CA ARG A 58 -17.85 -1.49 -4.07
C ARG A 58 -17.59 0.01 -4.18
N VAL A 59 -16.76 0.47 -5.11
CA VAL A 59 -16.45 1.89 -5.29
C VAL A 59 -17.51 2.52 -6.17
N ASP A 60 -18.24 3.51 -5.65
CA ASP A 60 -19.36 4.16 -6.33
C ASP A 60 -18.98 4.70 -7.72
N MET A 61 -17.77 5.24 -7.86
CA MET A 61 -17.26 5.78 -9.14
C MET A 61 -17.09 4.72 -10.25
N PHE A 62 -17.09 3.42 -9.90
CA PHE A 62 -16.90 2.32 -10.85
C PHE A 62 -18.18 1.51 -11.13
N GLN A 63 -19.34 1.86 -10.54
CA GLN A 63 -20.58 1.07 -10.67
C GLN A 63 -21.06 0.89 -12.11
N ASP A 64 -20.89 1.92 -12.96
CA ASP A 64 -21.33 1.91 -14.37
C ASP A 64 -20.21 1.54 -15.35
N THR A 65 -19.13 0.91 -14.87
CA THR A 65 -18.01 0.49 -15.72
C THR A 65 -18.10 -0.97 -16.14
N GLU A 66 -17.61 -1.27 -17.34
CA GLU A 66 -17.56 -2.65 -17.83
C GLU A 66 -16.66 -3.52 -16.94
N GLU A 67 -17.04 -4.79 -16.75
CA GLU A 67 -16.24 -5.72 -15.93
C GLU A 67 -14.81 -5.89 -16.48
N GLY A 68 -14.63 -5.85 -17.80
CA GLY A 68 -13.32 -5.86 -18.44
C GLY A 68 -12.39 -4.73 -17.98
N PHE A 69 -12.94 -3.52 -17.80
CA PHE A 69 -12.19 -2.38 -17.26
C PHE A 69 -11.74 -2.62 -15.82
N LEU A 70 -12.63 -3.19 -14.98
CA LEU A 70 -12.29 -3.50 -13.60
C LEU A 70 -11.21 -4.58 -13.51
N LEU A 71 -11.27 -5.60 -14.36
CA LEU A 71 -10.24 -6.64 -14.47
C LEU A 71 -8.88 -6.02 -14.83
N ASP A 72 -8.84 -5.16 -15.85
CA ASP A 72 -7.62 -4.44 -16.24
C ASP A 72 -7.08 -3.54 -15.11
N LEU A 73 -7.97 -2.91 -14.35
CA LEU A 73 -7.61 -2.07 -13.21
C LEU A 73 -6.99 -2.91 -12.08
N VAL A 74 -7.58 -4.06 -11.73
CA VAL A 74 -7.03 -4.98 -10.73
C VAL A 74 -5.60 -5.37 -11.06
N LEU A 75 -5.33 -5.73 -12.32
CA LEU A 75 -4.00 -6.16 -12.76
C LEU A 75 -2.93 -5.05 -12.67
N ARG A 76 -3.36 -3.78 -12.55
CA ARG A 76 -2.47 -2.61 -12.44
C ARG A 76 -2.35 -2.07 -11.00
N LEU A 77 -3.14 -2.59 -10.06
CA LEU A 77 -3.08 -2.15 -8.66
C LEU A 77 -1.71 -2.45 -8.04
N ARG A 78 -1.22 -1.52 -7.22
CA ARG A 78 -0.01 -1.70 -6.42
C ARG A 78 -0.34 -1.41 -4.96
N PRO A 79 -0.32 -2.43 -4.08
CA PRO A 79 -0.51 -2.19 -2.66
C PRO A 79 0.61 -1.30 -2.12
N ALA A 80 0.26 -0.34 -1.29
CA ALA A 80 1.19 0.56 -0.62
C ALA A 80 0.92 0.52 0.88
N LEU A 81 1.99 0.31 1.65
CA LEU A 81 1.93 0.24 3.10
C LEU A 81 2.35 1.57 3.72
N PHE A 82 1.57 2.07 4.68
CA PHE A 82 1.83 3.32 5.39
C PHE A 82 1.81 3.09 6.89
N SER A 83 2.68 3.79 7.62
CA SER A 83 2.72 3.72 9.08
C SER A 83 1.65 4.62 9.69
N PRO A 84 1.16 4.32 10.90
CA PRO A 84 0.37 5.27 11.67
C PRO A 84 1.09 6.62 11.80
N GLY A 85 0.43 7.70 11.37
CA GLY A 85 1.00 9.06 11.36
C GLY A 85 1.77 9.45 10.08
N ASP A 86 1.86 8.57 9.08
CA ASP A 86 2.38 8.96 7.76
C ASP A 86 1.36 9.82 7.00
N PHE A 87 1.87 10.89 6.36
CA PHE A 87 1.08 11.72 5.47
C PHE A 87 1.06 11.10 4.08
N ILE A 88 -0.10 10.59 3.65
CA ILE A 88 -0.29 9.97 2.33
C ILE A 88 -0.34 11.04 1.22
N CYS A 89 -1.11 12.11 1.47
CA CYS A 89 -1.24 13.24 0.55
C CYS A 89 -0.82 14.53 1.26
N ARG A 90 -0.06 15.38 0.57
CA ARG A 90 0.23 16.74 1.02
C ARG A 90 -0.54 17.72 0.16
N LYS A 91 -1.37 18.56 0.77
CA LYS A 91 -1.97 19.71 0.08
C LYS A 91 -0.85 20.70 -0.24
N VAL A 92 -0.50 20.85 -1.52
CA VAL A 92 0.40 21.91 -1.98
C VAL A 92 -0.47 23.08 -2.39
N PHE A 93 -0.94 23.87 -1.42
CA PHE A 93 -1.56 25.16 -1.68
C PHE A 93 -0.96 26.18 -0.72
N GLY A 94 -0.49 27.30 -1.25
CA GLY A 94 -0.23 28.48 -0.45
C GLY A 94 -1.48 28.77 0.40
N ILE A 95 -1.25 29.01 1.69
CA ILE A 95 -2.19 29.53 2.68
C ILE A 95 -3.52 28.76 2.85
N GLY A 96 -3.64 27.99 3.93
CA GLY A 96 -4.93 27.49 4.45
C GLY A 96 -4.92 26.03 4.86
N LEU A 97 -4.43 25.77 6.09
CA LEU A 97 -4.50 24.48 6.79
C LEU A 97 -5.95 24.12 7.10
N GLY A 98 -6.50 23.13 6.39
CA GLY A 98 -7.70 22.41 6.82
C GLY A 98 -7.29 21.00 7.25
N LYS A 99 -7.41 20.69 8.54
CA LYS A 99 -7.39 19.32 9.04
C LYS A 99 -8.62 18.60 8.50
N LEU A 100 -8.45 17.42 7.91
CA LEU A 100 -9.55 16.49 7.71
C LEU A 100 -9.49 15.44 8.81
N VAL A 101 -10.69 15.23 9.37
CA VAL A 101 -11.09 14.39 10.52
C VAL A 101 -10.50 12.99 10.46
#